data_AF-A0A6P2FT99-F1
#
_entry.id   AF-A0A6P2FT99-F1
#
_cell.length_a   1.000
_cell.length_b   1.000
_cell.length_c   1.000
_cell.angle_alpha   90.00
_cell.angle_beta   90.00
_cell.angle_gamma   90.00
#
_symmetry.space_group_name_H-M   'P 1'
#
loop_
_entity.id
_entity.type
_entity.pdbx_description
1 polymer ?
#
loop_
_entity_poly.entity_id
_entity_poly.type
_entity_poly.pdbx_seq_one_letter_code
_entity_poly.pdbx_strand_id
1 'polypeptide(L)'
;MSTPTDDAALGALDDQSLLAKLARRDWKTDPEFVKDEQVYRLLRRAEAAGRTSRVGMLSRELGRRTLEHARAFAYRSGIYRSFGNLDQAAEELSQYVWECLVTRPGDAAHAEQHFGQLFQRRAFDFQRRLLAKKRKSQVNIGDMSAAAGESAGEANEEDPDLTVRKVLALRSHATPAAALELKQAAAAAASRLQEVLTKNEYMTFVMLYVDGMQVQQIAAALRVSLKSVNNYKNAALRKIADDSALNEMKKEFNT
;
A
#
# COMPACT_ATOMS: atom_id res chain seq x y z
N MET A 1 -13.53 30.20 6.52
CA MET A 1 -13.10 30.36 5.13
C MET A 1 -11.70 30.92 5.16
N SER A 2 -10.67 30.20 4.69
CA SER A 2 -9.33 30.78 4.55
C SER A 2 -9.29 31.56 3.24
N THR A 3 -8.91 32.83 3.30
CA THR A 3 -8.99 33.74 2.17
C THR A 3 -7.78 33.60 1.24
N PRO A 4 -7.87 33.99 -0.04
CA PRO A 4 -6.73 33.97 -0.97
C PRO A 4 -5.50 34.73 -0.45
N THR A 5 -5.72 35.74 0.41
CA THR A 5 -4.71 36.55 1.08
C THR A 5 -3.88 35.75 2.10
N ASP A 6 -4.51 34.81 2.82
CA ASP A 6 -3.82 33.97 3.81
C ASP A 6 -2.85 32.99 3.14
N ASP A 7 -3.22 32.47 1.97
CA ASP A 7 -2.37 31.56 1.21
C ASP A 7 -1.19 32.29 0.54
N ALA A 8 -1.36 33.57 0.20
CA ALA A 8 -0.27 34.42 -0.30
C ALA A 8 0.75 34.72 0.81
N ALA A 9 0.28 35.01 2.02
CA ALA A 9 1.13 35.20 3.19
C ALA A 9 1.93 33.92 3.52
N LEU A 10 1.28 32.75 3.50
CA LEU A 10 1.96 31.45 3.69
C LEU A 10 2.96 31.14 2.56
N GLY A 11 2.62 31.50 1.32
CA GLY A 11 3.50 31.31 0.17
C GLY A 11 4.74 32.22 0.18
N ALA A 12 4.69 33.34 0.89
CA ALA A 12 5.79 34.29 1.04
C ALA A 12 6.78 33.94 2.16
N LEU A 13 6.40 33.04 3.08
CA LEU A 13 7.30 32.56 4.13
C LEU A 13 8.51 31.84 3.53
N ASP A 14 9.64 31.87 4.25
CA ASP A 14 10.77 30.99 3.99
C ASP A 14 10.43 29.53 4.33
N ASP A 15 11.25 28.60 3.84
CA ASP A 15 11.02 27.15 3.97
C ASP A 15 11.01 26.69 5.45
N GLN A 16 11.83 27.30 6.31
CA GLN A 16 11.92 26.92 7.73
C GLN A 16 10.70 27.41 8.52
N SER A 17 10.28 28.66 8.29
CA SER A 17 9.06 29.22 8.91
C SER A 17 7.80 28.50 8.44
N LEU A 18 7.74 28.12 7.17
CA LEU A 18 6.62 27.36 6.63
C LEU A 18 6.53 25.96 7.27
N LEU A 19 7.66 25.26 7.40
CA LEU A 19 7.72 23.97 8.10
C LEU A 19 7.23 24.07 9.55
N ALA A 20 7.67 25.10 10.28
CA ALA A 20 7.26 25.31 11.66
C ALA A 20 5.74 25.51 11.79
N LYS A 21 5.11 26.21 10.85
CA LYS A 21 3.64 26.34 10.80
C LYS A 21 2.95 25.04 10.42
N LEU A 22 3.49 24.31 9.45
CA LEU A 22 2.93 23.03 9.00
C LEU A 22 2.99 21.92 10.06
N ALA A 23 3.99 21.96 10.96
CA ALA A 23 4.17 21.00 12.04
C ALA A 23 3.08 21.06 13.13
N ARG A 24 2.26 22.12 13.15
CA ARG A 24 1.14 22.26 14.10
C ARG A 24 0.06 21.23 13.80
N ARG A 25 -0.35 20.48 14.83
CA ARG A 25 -1.27 19.33 14.70
C ARG A 25 -2.67 19.56 15.24
N ASP A 26 -2.86 20.60 16.05
CA ASP A 26 -4.15 20.81 16.73
C ASP A 26 -5.10 21.67 15.91
N TRP A 27 -5.85 21.03 15.02
CA TRP A 27 -6.85 21.69 14.19
C TRP A 27 -8.05 22.24 14.97
N LYS A 28 -8.27 21.82 16.23
CA LYS A 28 -9.43 22.24 17.03
C LYS A 28 -9.13 23.49 17.85
N THR A 29 -7.91 23.62 18.34
CA THR A 29 -7.55 24.69 19.29
C THR A 29 -6.53 25.68 18.74
N ASP A 30 -5.78 25.32 17.69
CA ASP A 30 -4.77 26.21 17.10
C ASP A 30 -5.36 27.03 15.94
N PRO A 31 -5.56 28.35 16.12
CA PRO A 31 -6.06 29.24 15.06
C PRO A 31 -5.05 29.40 13.91
N GLU A 32 -3.77 29.06 14.11
CA GLU A 32 -2.75 29.11 13.05
C GLU A 32 -2.58 27.76 12.34
N PHE A 33 -3.42 26.77 12.63
CA PHE A 33 -3.40 25.50 11.93
C PHE A 33 -3.69 25.70 10.43
N VAL A 34 -2.71 25.33 9.60
CA VAL A 34 -2.85 25.35 8.14
C VAL A 34 -3.70 24.15 7.73
N LYS A 35 -4.82 24.38 7.06
CA LYS A 35 -5.74 23.31 6.63
C LYS A 35 -5.20 22.53 5.44
N ASP A 36 -5.65 21.29 5.27
CA ASP A 36 -5.18 20.41 4.19
C ASP A 36 -5.48 20.98 2.81
N GLU A 37 -6.61 21.67 2.63
CA GLU A 37 -6.94 22.44 1.43
C GLU A 37 -5.87 23.49 1.11
N GLN A 38 -5.39 24.20 2.13
CA GLN A 38 -4.37 25.24 1.97
C GLN A 38 -3.01 24.61 1.64
N VAL A 39 -2.64 23.52 2.32
CA VAL A 39 -1.41 22.77 2.01
C VAL A 39 -1.44 22.28 0.56
N TYR A 40 -2.57 21.75 0.10
CA TYR A 40 -2.72 21.29 -1.28
C TYR A 40 -2.67 22.45 -2.29
N ARG A 41 -3.31 23.59 -2.03
CA ARG A 41 -3.18 24.78 -2.89
C ARG A 41 -1.76 25.30 -2.97
N LEU A 42 -1.04 25.34 -1.85
CA LEU A 42 0.38 25.72 -1.82
C LEU A 42 1.24 24.75 -2.63
N LEU A 43 0.96 23.45 -2.56
CA LEU A 43 1.64 22.42 -3.35
C LEU A 43 1.44 22.68 -4.85
N ARG A 44 0.20 22.85 -5.30
CA ARG A 44 -0.13 23.15 -6.70
C ARG A 44 0.54 24.41 -7.22
N ARG A 45 0.60 25.47 -6.40
CA ARG A 45 1.32 26.71 -6.75
C ARG A 45 2.84 26.48 -6.84
N ALA A 46 3.41 25.69 -5.93
CA ALA A 46 4.84 25.36 -5.97
C ALA A 46 5.20 24.51 -7.20
N GLU A 47 4.32 23.58 -7.59
CA GLU A 47 4.44 22.81 -8.83
C GLU A 47 4.42 23.71 -10.06
N ALA A 48 3.42 24.60 -10.16
CA ALA A 48 3.30 25.55 -11.27
C ALA A 48 4.49 26.52 -11.36
N ALA A 49 5.10 26.87 -10.22
CA ALA A 49 6.28 27.73 -10.15
C ALA A 49 7.63 26.98 -10.27
N GLY A 50 7.62 25.65 -10.43
CA GLY A 50 8.84 24.84 -10.55
C GLY A 50 9.74 24.81 -9.31
N ARG A 51 9.20 25.08 -8.11
CA ARG A 51 9.99 25.17 -6.87
C ARG A 51 10.19 23.79 -6.23
N THR A 52 11.13 23.01 -6.75
CA THR A 52 11.34 21.59 -6.39
C THR A 52 11.52 21.32 -4.89
N SER A 53 12.30 22.15 -4.16
CA SER A 53 12.44 22.05 -2.69
C SER A 53 11.09 22.11 -1.98
N ARG A 54 10.30 23.14 -2.33
CA ARG A 54 9.01 23.42 -1.71
C ARG A 54 7.95 22.41 -2.10
N VAL A 55 7.97 21.90 -3.34
CA VAL A 55 7.15 20.77 -3.77
C VAL A 55 7.46 19.53 -2.92
N GLY A 56 8.74 19.17 -2.77
CA GLY A 56 9.15 18.03 -1.97
C GLY A 56 8.70 18.11 -0.51
N MET A 57 8.82 19.30 0.08
CA MET A 57 8.35 19.57 1.44
C MET A 57 6.82 19.43 1.59
N LEU A 58 6.06 20.12 0.74
CA LEU A 58 4.60 20.16 0.83
C LEU A 58 3.98 18.79 0.51
N SER A 59 4.54 18.05 -0.45
CA SER A 59 4.11 16.68 -0.75
C SER A 59 4.33 15.74 0.42
N ARG A 60 5.46 15.84 1.14
CA ARG A 60 5.71 15.02 2.34
C ARG A 60 4.70 15.31 3.44
N GLU A 61 4.44 16.59 3.70
CA GLU A 61 3.51 16.97 4.76
C GLU A 61 2.07 16.57 4.42
N LEU A 62 1.62 16.83 3.20
CA LEU A 62 0.29 16.41 2.76
C LEU A 62 0.15 14.88 2.75
N GLY A 63 1.19 14.16 2.34
CA GLY A 63 1.24 12.70 2.38
C GLY A 63 1.10 12.17 3.82
N ARG A 64 1.85 12.74 4.77
CA ARG A 64 1.76 12.40 6.20
C ARG A 64 0.33 12.59 6.74
N ARG A 65 -0.29 13.74 6.45
CA ARG A 65 -1.65 14.04 6.91
C ARG A 65 -2.69 13.13 6.26
N THR A 66 -2.55 12.87 4.96
CA THR A 66 -3.42 11.93 4.23
C THR A 66 -3.33 10.53 4.82
N LEU A 67 -2.13 10.09 5.21
CA LEU A 67 -1.93 8.81 5.90
C LEU A 67 -2.58 8.78 7.28
N GLU A 68 -2.51 9.87 8.05
CA GLU A 68 -3.21 9.97 9.35
C GLU A 68 -4.73 9.87 9.19
N HIS A 69 -5.30 10.58 8.19
CA HIS A 69 -6.72 10.46 7.84
C HIS A 69 -7.08 9.05 7.38
N ALA A 70 -6.22 8.42 6.59
CA ALA A 70 -6.40 7.05 6.12
C ALA A 70 -6.37 6.04 7.27
N ARG A 71 -5.46 6.18 8.23
CA ARG A 71 -5.41 5.34 9.42
C ARG A 71 -6.69 5.50 10.26
N ALA A 72 -7.14 6.73 10.48
CA ALA A 72 -8.38 7.00 11.21
C ALA A 72 -9.62 6.47 10.48
N PHE A 73 -9.68 6.57 9.15
CA PHE A 73 -10.76 5.99 8.35
C PHE A 73 -10.70 4.47 8.36
N ALA A 74 -9.52 3.88 8.16
CA ALA A 74 -9.33 2.44 8.07
C ALA A 74 -9.74 1.75 9.38
N TYR A 75 -9.38 2.34 10.52
CA TYR A 75 -9.82 1.88 11.84
C TYR A 75 -11.35 1.92 11.99
N ARG A 76 -11.98 3.08 11.72
CA ARG A 76 -13.43 3.28 11.88
C ARG A 76 -14.27 2.41 10.93
N SER A 77 -13.81 2.23 9.70
CA SER A 77 -14.52 1.46 8.68
C SER A 77 -14.23 -0.05 8.75
N GLY A 78 -13.19 -0.46 9.48
CA GLY A 78 -12.80 -1.86 9.63
C GLY A 78 -12.14 -2.47 8.40
N ILE A 79 -11.81 -1.69 7.36
CA ILE A 79 -11.20 -2.20 6.11
C ILE A 79 -9.84 -2.85 6.34
N TYR A 80 -9.15 -2.53 7.44
CA TYR A 80 -7.85 -3.12 7.78
C TYR A 80 -7.87 -4.64 7.88
N ARG A 81 -9.03 -5.23 8.18
CA ARG A 81 -9.20 -6.69 8.23
C ARG A 81 -8.98 -7.36 6.88
N SER A 82 -9.12 -6.63 5.77
CA SER A 82 -8.86 -7.12 4.42
C SER A 82 -7.39 -7.04 4.00
N PHE A 83 -6.54 -6.35 4.78
CA PHE A 83 -5.12 -6.15 4.50
C PHE A 83 -4.21 -6.75 5.56
N GLY A 84 -4.75 -7.51 6.51
CA GLY A 84 -3.98 -8.11 7.61
C GLY A 84 -3.66 -7.14 8.76
N ASN A 85 -3.30 -5.88 8.47
CA ASN A 85 -3.03 -4.87 9.49
C ASN A 85 -3.52 -3.47 9.11
N LEU A 86 -3.56 -2.57 10.11
CA LEU A 86 -4.07 -1.21 9.98
C LEU A 86 -3.19 -0.31 9.11
N ASP A 87 -1.88 -0.48 9.21
CA ASP A 87 -0.91 0.39 8.56
C ASP A 87 -0.90 0.17 7.05
N GLN A 88 -0.90 -1.10 6.63
CA GLN A 88 -1.01 -1.47 5.23
C GLN A 88 -2.30 -0.95 4.60
N ALA A 89 -3.45 -1.04 5.30
CA ALA A 89 -4.70 -0.50 4.79
C ALA A 89 -4.70 1.03 4.70
N ALA A 90 -4.07 1.72 5.64
CA ALA A 90 -3.93 3.17 5.63
C ALA A 90 -3.03 3.62 4.47
N GLU A 91 -1.93 2.92 4.23
CA GLU A 91 -1.01 3.21 3.14
C GLU A 91 -1.68 3.04 1.78
N GLU A 92 -2.32 1.90 1.54
CA GLU A 92 -3.04 1.62 0.29
C GLU A 92 -4.14 2.64 0.01
N LEU A 93 -4.92 3.01 1.04
CA LEU A 93 -5.92 4.06 0.91
C LEU A 93 -5.28 5.43 0.61
N SER A 94 -4.20 5.79 1.32
CA SER A 94 -3.52 7.07 1.11
C SER A 94 -2.94 7.18 -0.31
N GLN A 95 -2.36 6.09 -0.82
CA GLN A 95 -1.83 6.00 -2.17
C GLN A 95 -2.94 6.11 -3.20
N TYR A 96 -4.07 5.42 -2.99
CA TYR A 96 -5.23 5.53 -3.87
C TYR A 96 -5.77 6.97 -3.98
N VAL A 97 -5.83 7.68 -2.85
CA VAL A 97 -6.25 9.10 -2.84
C VAL A 97 -5.23 9.96 -3.58
N TRP A 98 -3.93 9.74 -3.35
CA TRP A 98 -2.87 10.47 -4.04
C TRP A 98 -2.91 10.25 -5.56
N GLU A 99 -3.10 9.01 -6.00
CA GLU A 99 -3.25 8.66 -7.40
C GLU A 99 -4.46 9.37 -8.03
N CYS A 100 -5.59 9.46 -7.32
CA CYS A 100 -6.76 10.20 -7.79
C CYS A 100 -6.44 11.70 -7.95
N LEU A 101 -5.68 12.30 -7.04
CA LEU A 101 -5.27 13.71 -7.15
C LEU A 101 -4.37 13.97 -8.36
N VAL A 102 -3.49 13.02 -8.68
CA VAL A 102 -2.55 13.14 -9.82
C VAL A 102 -3.23 12.86 -11.16
N THR A 103 -4.06 11.82 -11.22
CA THR A 103 -4.62 11.31 -12.49
C THR A 103 -5.94 11.97 -12.87
N ARG A 104 -6.68 12.57 -11.92
CA ARG A 104 -8.02 13.10 -12.16
C ARG A 104 -8.06 14.62 -11.92
N PRO A 105 -8.13 15.44 -12.99
CA PRO A 105 -8.13 16.90 -12.83
C PRO A 105 -9.34 17.42 -12.08
N GLY A 106 -10.50 16.75 -12.16
CA GLY A 106 -11.69 17.12 -11.39
C GLY A 106 -11.52 16.89 -9.88
N ASP A 107 -10.75 15.88 -9.47
CA ASP A 107 -10.45 15.65 -8.07
C ASP A 107 -9.45 16.66 -7.55
N ALA A 108 -8.42 16.98 -8.35
CA ALA A 108 -7.48 18.04 -8.03
C ALA A 108 -8.19 19.38 -7.81
N ALA A 109 -9.06 19.80 -8.74
CA ALA A 109 -9.81 21.06 -8.61
C ALA A 109 -10.71 21.07 -7.36
N HIS A 110 -11.34 19.94 -7.02
CA HIS A 110 -12.18 19.83 -5.83
C HIS A 110 -11.37 19.84 -4.53
N ALA A 111 -10.19 19.18 -4.51
CA ALA A 111 -9.29 19.15 -3.36
C ALA A 111 -8.78 20.53 -2.96
N GLU A 112 -8.61 21.45 -3.92
CA GLU A 112 -8.22 22.82 -3.61
C GLU A 112 -9.21 23.54 -2.70
N GLN A 113 -10.50 23.16 -2.72
CA GLN A 113 -11.54 23.79 -1.93
C GLN A 113 -12.03 22.93 -0.75
N HIS A 114 -12.05 21.61 -0.94
CA HIS A 114 -12.69 20.65 -0.06
C HIS A 114 -11.93 19.32 0.03
N PHE A 115 -10.62 19.36 0.27
CA PHE A 115 -9.75 18.18 0.44
C PHE A 115 -10.35 17.15 1.40
N GLY A 116 -10.82 17.58 2.57
CA GLY A 116 -11.41 16.66 3.55
C GLY A 116 -12.64 15.90 3.02
N GLN A 117 -13.48 16.56 2.21
CA GLN A 117 -14.64 15.91 1.58
C GLN A 117 -14.23 14.99 0.44
N LEU A 118 -13.26 15.41 -0.38
CA LEU A 118 -12.68 14.56 -1.43
C LEU A 118 -12.13 13.27 -0.82
N PHE A 119 -11.33 13.41 0.24
CA PHE A 119 -10.73 12.28 0.94
C PHE A 119 -11.80 11.29 1.37
N GLN A 120 -12.86 11.75 2.04
CA GLN A 120 -13.96 10.88 2.47
C GLN A 120 -14.64 10.18 1.29
N ARG A 121 -14.95 10.91 0.22
CA ARG A 121 -15.56 10.34 -0.98
C ARG A 121 -14.71 9.23 -1.58
N ARG A 122 -13.41 9.48 -1.74
CA ARG A 122 -12.46 8.51 -2.30
C ARG A 122 -12.22 7.33 -1.35
N ALA A 123 -12.21 7.55 -0.05
CA ALA A 123 -12.14 6.46 0.92
C ALA A 123 -13.35 5.51 0.83
N PHE A 124 -14.56 6.05 0.64
CA PHE A 124 -15.74 5.22 0.40
C PHE A 124 -15.71 4.51 -0.96
N ASP A 125 -15.18 5.14 -2.01
CA ASP A 125 -14.98 4.49 -3.31
C ASP A 125 -13.99 3.32 -3.19
N PHE A 126 -12.89 3.53 -2.48
CA PHE A 126 -11.88 2.50 -2.20
C PHE A 126 -12.49 1.31 -1.44
N GLN A 127 -13.23 1.57 -0.36
CA GLN A 127 -13.93 0.53 0.39
C GLN A 127 -14.91 -0.25 -0.51
N ARG A 128 -15.67 0.44 -1.37
CA ARG A 128 -16.58 -0.23 -2.33
C ARG A 128 -15.84 -1.12 -3.32
N ARG A 129 -14.69 -0.68 -3.84
CA ARG A 129 -13.83 -1.48 -4.73
C ARG A 129 -13.30 -2.73 -4.04
N LEU A 130 -12.88 -2.63 -2.78
CA LEU A 130 -12.44 -3.78 -2.00
C LEU A 130 -13.56 -4.80 -1.79
N LEU A 131 -14.76 -4.33 -1.44
CA LEU A 131 -15.92 -5.19 -1.29
C LEU A 131 -16.31 -5.86 -2.61
N ALA A 132 -16.25 -5.14 -3.73
CA ALA A 132 -16.50 -5.70 -5.06
C ALA A 132 -15.45 -6.76 -5.42
N LYS A 133 -14.16 -6.52 -5.16
CA LYS A 133 -13.08 -7.49 -5.36
C LYS A 133 -13.31 -8.75 -4.52
N LYS A 134 -13.65 -8.59 -3.23
CA LYS A 134 -13.99 -9.71 -2.34
C LYS A 134 -15.17 -10.52 -2.86
N ARG A 135 -16.25 -9.86 -3.32
CA ARG A 135 -17.41 -10.53 -3.92
C ARG A 135 -17.03 -11.29 -5.20
N LYS A 136 -16.26 -10.68 -6.10
CA LYS A 136 -15.80 -11.34 -7.34
C LYS A 136 -14.92 -12.56 -7.04
N SER A 137 -14.03 -12.47 -6.05
CA SER A 137 -13.22 -13.62 -5.59
C SER A 137 -14.07 -14.72 -4.94
N GLN A 138 -15.19 -14.38 -4.27
CA GLN A 138 -16.12 -15.36 -3.71
C GLN A 138 -17.00 -16.01 -4.79
N VAL A 139 -17.45 -15.25 -5.79
CA VAL A 139 -18.26 -15.76 -6.92
C VAL A 139 -17.42 -16.67 -7.82
N ASN A 140 -16.17 -16.34 -8.09
CA ASN A 140 -15.27 -17.21 -8.86
C ASN A 140 -15.00 -18.57 -8.17
N ILE A 141 -15.17 -18.67 -6.85
CA ILE A 141 -15.11 -19.96 -6.13
C ILE A 141 -16.42 -20.76 -6.29
N GLY A 142 -17.55 -20.08 -6.50
CA GLY A 142 -18.86 -20.69 -6.79
C GLY A 142 -19.02 -21.16 -8.24
N ASP A 143 -18.42 -20.48 -9.22
CA ASP A 143 -18.54 -20.84 -10.64
C ASP A 143 -17.61 -22.00 -11.07
N MET A 144 -16.56 -22.31 -10.30
CA MET A 144 -15.73 -23.50 -10.57
C MET A 144 -16.42 -24.83 -10.26
N SER A 145 -17.58 -24.84 -9.60
CA SER A 145 -18.38 -26.07 -9.46
C SER A 145 -19.43 -26.25 -10.56
N ALA A 146 -19.56 -25.30 -11.50
CA ALA A 146 -20.57 -25.34 -12.57
C ALA A 146 -19.97 -25.41 -13.99
N ALA A 147 -18.71 -24.99 -14.21
CA ALA A 147 -18.09 -24.97 -15.54
C ALA A 147 -17.15 -26.15 -15.79
N ALA A 148 -17.68 -27.37 -15.79
CA ALA A 148 -17.15 -28.45 -16.61
C ALA A 148 -17.97 -28.48 -17.92
N GLY A 149 -17.76 -27.48 -18.76
CA GLY A 149 -18.48 -27.32 -20.03
C GLY A 149 -18.31 -25.93 -20.61
N GLU A 150 -17.58 -25.88 -21.74
CA GLU A 150 -17.66 -24.84 -22.78
C GLU A 150 -16.90 -23.51 -22.57
N SER A 151 -15.64 -23.57 -23.01
CA SER A 151 -14.92 -22.71 -23.97
C SER A 151 -15.05 -21.18 -24.00
N ALA A 152 -13.87 -20.56 -23.88
CA ALA A 152 -13.29 -19.45 -24.65
C ALA A 152 -14.01 -18.08 -24.73
N GLY A 153 -13.28 -17.05 -24.26
CA GLY A 153 -13.52 -15.64 -24.58
C GLY A 153 -12.36 -14.77 -24.10
N GLU A 154 -11.57 -14.27 -25.06
CA GLU A 154 -10.40 -13.42 -24.91
C GLU A 154 -10.70 -12.06 -24.22
N ALA A 155 -9.78 -11.59 -23.39
CA ALA A 155 -9.54 -10.15 -23.19
C ALA A 155 -8.13 -9.93 -22.65
N ASN A 156 -7.33 -9.18 -23.41
CA ASN A 156 -6.01 -8.68 -23.04
C ASN A 156 -6.05 -8.00 -21.66
N GLU A 157 -5.41 -8.59 -20.65
CA GLU A 157 -5.12 -7.93 -19.38
C GLU A 157 -3.67 -7.44 -19.41
N GLU A 158 -3.51 -6.11 -19.36
CA GLU A 158 -2.23 -5.46 -19.06
C GLU A 158 -1.62 -6.07 -17.80
N ASP A 159 -0.37 -6.51 -17.93
CA ASP A 159 0.38 -7.24 -16.93
C ASP A 159 0.51 -6.45 -15.60
N PRO A 160 -0.13 -6.91 -14.49
CA PRO A 160 -0.09 -6.24 -13.19
C PRO A 160 1.29 -6.32 -12.50
N ASP A 161 2.25 -7.06 -13.06
CA ASP A 161 3.59 -7.22 -12.50
C ASP A 161 4.46 -5.95 -12.65
N LEU A 162 4.12 -5.05 -13.58
CA LEU A 162 4.81 -3.77 -13.76
C LEU A 162 4.49 -2.76 -12.66
N THR A 163 3.31 -2.85 -12.02
CA THR A 163 2.89 -1.94 -10.96
C THR A 163 3.50 -2.32 -9.61
N VAL A 164 3.67 -3.62 -9.33
CA VAL A 164 4.26 -4.14 -8.09
C VAL A 164 5.76 -3.77 -7.97
N ARG A 165 6.50 -3.74 -9.08
CA ARG A 165 7.94 -3.40 -9.10
C ARG A 165 8.25 -1.96 -8.68
N LYS A 166 7.29 -1.03 -8.80
CA LYS A 166 7.42 0.38 -8.38
C LYS A 166 7.17 0.62 -6.88
N VAL A 167 6.50 -0.30 -6.19
CA VAL A 167 6.05 -0.13 -4.79
C VAL A 167 7.18 -0.33 -3.76
N LEU A 168 8.15 -1.21 -4.03
CA LEU A 168 9.28 -1.43 -3.11
C LEU A 168 10.38 -0.35 -3.19
N ALA A 169 10.43 0.44 -4.27
CA ALA A 169 11.47 1.47 -4.45
C ALA A 169 11.26 2.72 -3.55
N LEU A 170 10.07 2.87 -2.97
CA LEU A 170 9.67 4.07 -2.23
C LEU A 170 9.64 3.87 -0.71
N ARG A 171 9.99 2.68 -0.21
CA ARG A 171 9.86 2.31 1.21
C ARG A 171 11.15 2.00 1.96
N SER A 172 12.34 2.09 1.36
CA SER A 172 13.60 1.95 2.11
C SER A 172 14.24 3.31 2.38
N HIS A 173 14.62 3.58 3.64
CA HIS A 173 15.58 4.63 4.00
C HIS A 173 17.02 4.36 3.50
N ALA A 174 17.17 3.45 2.55
CA ALA A 174 18.43 3.03 1.98
C ALA A 174 18.63 3.73 0.63
N THR A 175 19.87 4.10 0.31
CA THR A 175 20.24 4.67 -0.99
C THR A 175 19.72 3.81 -2.14
N PRO A 176 19.50 4.36 -3.35
CA PRO A 176 19.02 3.61 -4.50
C PRO A 176 19.82 2.33 -4.81
N ALA A 177 21.11 2.30 -4.44
CA ALA A 177 21.98 1.13 -4.53
C ALA A 177 21.60 0.04 -3.52
N ALA A 178 21.39 0.39 -2.24
CA ALA A 178 21.01 -0.56 -1.21
C ALA A 178 19.57 -1.11 -1.40
N ALA A 179 18.66 -0.31 -1.97
CA ALA A 179 17.33 -0.78 -2.38
C ALA A 179 17.39 -1.82 -3.52
N LEU A 180 18.38 -1.69 -4.40
CA LEU A 180 18.62 -2.61 -5.52
C LEU A 180 19.30 -3.89 -5.04
N GLU A 181 20.28 -3.79 -4.14
CA GLU A 181 20.92 -4.94 -3.49
C GLU A 181 19.91 -5.77 -2.68
N LEU A 182 19.05 -5.12 -1.90
CA LEU A 182 17.99 -5.83 -1.15
C LEU A 182 16.99 -6.53 -2.07
N LYS A 183 16.61 -5.90 -3.18
CA LYS A 183 15.73 -6.52 -4.20
C LYS A 183 16.40 -7.71 -4.88
N GLN A 184 17.70 -7.60 -5.19
CA GLN A 184 18.46 -8.70 -5.76
C GLN A 184 18.63 -9.84 -4.77
N ALA A 185 18.88 -9.54 -3.49
CA ALA A 185 18.96 -10.53 -2.42
C ALA A 185 17.62 -11.25 -2.19
N ALA A 186 16.50 -10.52 -2.20
CA ALA A 186 15.16 -11.10 -2.08
C ALA A 186 14.77 -11.94 -3.31
N ALA A 187 15.11 -11.49 -4.52
CA ALA A 187 14.88 -12.24 -5.74
C ALA A 187 15.75 -13.51 -5.81
N ALA A 188 17.01 -13.43 -5.37
CA ALA A 188 17.90 -14.58 -5.27
C ALA A 188 17.39 -15.59 -4.24
N ALA A 189 16.91 -15.12 -3.08
CA ALA A 189 16.31 -15.98 -2.06
C ALA A 189 15.02 -16.64 -2.54
N ALA A 190 14.15 -15.91 -3.26
CA ALA A 190 12.94 -16.46 -3.84
C ALA A 190 13.23 -17.50 -4.93
N SER A 191 14.20 -17.24 -5.82
CA SER A 191 14.64 -18.21 -6.83
C SER A 191 15.18 -19.47 -6.18
N ARG A 192 16.02 -19.33 -5.14
CA ARG A 192 16.61 -20.45 -4.42
C ARG A 192 15.57 -21.27 -3.65
N LEU A 193 14.58 -20.62 -3.05
CA LEU A 193 13.44 -21.31 -2.43
C LEU A 193 12.61 -22.07 -3.47
N GLN A 194 12.45 -21.56 -4.69
CA GLN A 194 11.75 -22.27 -5.77
C GLN A 194 12.56 -23.42 -6.37
N GLU A 195 13.89 -23.38 -6.29
CA GLU A 195 14.78 -24.48 -6.69
C GLU A 195 14.77 -25.63 -5.68
N VAL A 196 14.71 -25.32 -4.39
CA VAL A 196 14.81 -26.31 -3.30
C VAL A 196 13.44 -26.88 -2.90
N LEU A 197 12.37 -26.08 -3.00
CA LEU A 197 11.03 -26.47 -2.59
C LEU A 197 10.18 -26.89 -3.79
N THR A 198 9.37 -27.93 -3.60
CA THR A 198 8.30 -28.24 -4.54
C THR A 198 7.25 -27.13 -4.54
N LYS A 199 6.48 -27.00 -5.62
CA LYS A 199 5.43 -25.99 -5.76
C LYS A 199 4.48 -25.91 -4.56
N ASN A 200 4.08 -27.05 -3.99
CA ASN A 200 3.17 -27.09 -2.84
C ASN A 200 3.87 -26.75 -1.51
N GLU A 201 5.14 -27.10 -1.36
CA GLU A 201 5.97 -26.72 -0.20
C GLU A 201 6.26 -25.20 -0.21
N TYR A 202 6.62 -24.66 -1.38
CA TYR A 202 6.84 -23.24 -1.58
C TYR A 202 5.57 -22.41 -1.29
N MET A 203 4.43 -22.80 -1.88
CA MET A 203 3.15 -22.10 -1.65
C MET A 203 2.71 -22.21 -0.18
N THR A 204 2.86 -23.38 0.44
CA THR A 204 2.56 -23.55 1.88
C THR A 204 3.46 -22.68 2.75
N PHE A 205 4.75 -22.56 2.41
CA PHE A 205 5.71 -21.73 3.12
C PHE A 205 5.38 -20.24 3.01
N VAL A 206 5.10 -19.75 1.80
CA VAL A 206 4.69 -18.36 1.55
C VAL A 206 3.38 -18.04 2.30
N MET A 207 2.36 -18.89 2.15
CA MET A 207 1.05 -18.67 2.80
C MET A 207 1.13 -18.69 4.33
N LEU A 208 2.04 -19.47 4.93
CA LEU A 208 2.22 -19.53 6.38
C LEU A 208 3.02 -18.35 6.93
N TYR A 209 4.13 -17.98 6.30
CA TYR A 209 5.13 -17.10 6.89
C TYR A 209 5.15 -15.69 6.29
N VAL A 210 4.68 -15.52 5.05
CA VAL A 210 4.56 -14.21 4.40
C VAL A 210 3.13 -13.70 4.56
N ASP A 211 2.14 -14.53 4.26
CA ASP A 211 0.72 -14.13 4.29
C ASP A 211 0.05 -14.37 5.67
N GLY A 212 0.73 -15.06 6.59
CA GLY A 212 0.25 -15.30 7.96
C GLY A 212 -1.04 -16.14 8.05
N MET A 213 -1.34 -16.96 7.04
CA MET A 213 -2.58 -17.73 6.97
C MET A 213 -2.59 -18.91 7.94
N GLN A 214 -3.79 -19.25 8.44
CA GLN A 214 -3.95 -20.43 9.29
C GLN A 214 -3.93 -21.73 8.47
N VAL A 215 -3.38 -22.82 9.04
CA VAL A 215 -3.23 -24.13 8.38
C VAL A 215 -4.56 -24.66 7.78
N GLN A 216 -5.69 -24.39 8.44
CA GLN A 216 -7.02 -24.75 7.95
C GLN A 216 -7.41 -23.99 6.67
N GLN A 217 -7.04 -22.71 6.57
CA GLN A 217 -7.30 -21.88 5.39
C GLN A 217 -6.39 -22.28 4.23
N ILE A 218 -5.16 -22.67 4.52
CA ILE A 218 -4.20 -23.17 3.51
C ILE A 218 -4.63 -24.52 2.97
N ALA A 219 -5.12 -25.42 3.83
CA ALA A 219 -5.68 -26.71 3.40
C ALA A 219 -6.85 -26.52 2.43
N ALA A 220 -7.74 -25.57 2.74
CA ALA A 220 -8.85 -25.20 1.86
C ALA A 220 -8.35 -24.55 0.55
N ALA A 221 -7.38 -23.63 0.61
CA ALA A 221 -6.85 -22.92 -0.56
C ALA A 221 -6.12 -23.84 -1.54
N LEU A 222 -5.34 -24.80 -1.03
CA LEU A 222 -4.59 -25.76 -1.83
C LEU A 222 -5.41 -27.01 -2.17
N ARG A 223 -6.64 -27.13 -1.67
CA ARG A 223 -7.52 -28.32 -1.79
C ARG A 223 -6.84 -29.61 -1.34
N VAL A 224 -6.07 -29.55 -0.25
CA VAL A 224 -5.37 -30.69 0.33
C VAL A 224 -5.76 -30.90 1.79
N SER A 225 -5.47 -32.08 2.33
CA SER A 225 -5.75 -32.36 3.75
C SER A 225 -4.87 -31.51 4.68
N LEU A 226 -5.36 -31.24 5.90
CA LEU A 226 -4.56 -30.62 6.98
C LEU A 226 -3.24 -31.37 7.24
N LYS A 227 -3.28 -32.70 7.13
CA LYS A 227 -2.10 -33.58 7.24
C LYS A 227 -1.09 -33.28 6.12
N SER A 228 -1.56 -33.06 4.90
CA SER A 228 -0.72 -32.70 3.76
C SER A 228 -0.08 -31.32 3.93
N VAL A 229 -0.82 -30.31 4.43
CA VAL A 229 -0.26 -28.98 4.72
C VAL A 229 0.83 -29.06 5.79
N ASN A 230 0.60 -29.82 6.86
CA ASN A 230 1.61 -30.02 7.90
C ASN A 230 2.84 -30.78 7.36
N ASN A 231 2.63 -31.75 6.47
CA ASN A 231 3.73 -32.44 5.80
C ASN A 231 4.53 -31.48 4.91
N TYR A 232 3.87 -30.64 4.10
CA TYR A 232 4.53 -29.64 3.25
C TYR A 232 5.27 -28.58 4.06
N LYS A 233 4.68 -28.10 5.17
CA LYS A 233 5.33 -27.20 6.11
C LYS A 233 6.61 -27.83 6.68
N ASN A 234 6.52 -29.05 7.19
CA ASN A 234 7.66 -29.70 7.85
C ASN A 234 8.75 -30.10 6.83
N ALA A 235 8.36 -30.51 5.62
CA ALA A 235 9.29 -30.79 4.53
C ALA A 235 9.98 -29.52 4.05
N ALA A 236 9.25 -28.41 3.89
CA ALA A 236 9.83 -27.12 3.53
C ALA A 236 10.83 -26.62 4.59
N LEU A 237 10.46 -26.69 5.87
CA LEU A 237 11.34 -26.27 6.96
C LEU A 237 12.60 -27.12 7.08
N ARG A 238 12.52 -28.44 6.84
CA ARG A 238 13.70 -29.32 6.83
C ARG A 238 14.63 -28.97 5.67
N LYS A 239 14.11 -28.84 4.45
CA LYS A 239 14.92 -28.48 3.26
C LYS A 239 15.57 -27.10 3.39
N ILE A 240 14.87 -26.14 4.01
CA ILE A 240 15.42 -24.81 4.34
C ILE A 240 16.48 -24.89 5.44
N ALA A 241 16.33 -25.78 6.42
CA ALA A 241 17.30 -25.97 7.48
C ALA A 241 18.57 -26.68 6.99
N ASP A 242 18.44 -27.54 5.98
CA ASP A 242 19.56 -28.25 5.33
C ASP A 242 20.32 -27.35 4.33
N ASP A 243 19.70 -26.25 3.84
CA ASP A 243 20.38 -25.22 3.04
C ASP A 243 20.97 -24.12 3.93
N SER A 244 22.27 -24.25 4.23
CA SER A 244 23.04 -23.35 5.10
C SER A 244 22.92 -21.85 4.72
N ALA A 245 22.65 -21.51 3.46
CA ALA A 245 22.53 -20.13 3.00
C ALA A 245 21.19 -19.47 3.42
N LEU A 246 20.10 -20.25 3.52
CA LEU A 246 18.78 -19.73 3.93
C LEU A 246 18.64 -19.60 5.46
N ASN A 247 19.43 -20.37 6.22
CA ASN A 247 19.50 -20.29 7.68
C ASN A 247 20.13 -18.98 8.17
N GLU A 248 21.12 -18.43 7.44
CA GLU A 248 21.70 -17.13 7.79
C GLU A 248 20.74 -15.98 7.49
N MET A 249 20.01 -16.02 6.36
CA MET A 249 18.98 -15.02 6.06
C MET A 249 17.85 -15.00 7.10
N LYS A 250 17.45 -16.17 7.63
CA LYS A 250 16.44 -16.24 8.70
C LYS A 250 16.87 -15.53 10.00
N LYS A 251 18.17 -15.44 10.28
CA LYS A 251 18.69 -14.71 11.43
C LYS A 251 18.63 -13.19 11.21
N GLU A 252 18.92 -12.72 10.01
CA GLU A 252 18.90 -11.29 9.68
C GLU A 252 17.48 -10.70 9.65
N PHE A 253 16.46 -11.49 9.26
CA PHE A 253 15.06 -11.03 9.20
C PHE A 253 14.30 -11.05 10.54
N ASN A 254 14.87 -11.64 11.60
CA ASN A 254 14.23 -11.75 12.93
C ASN A 254 14.88 -10.84 13.99
N THR A 255 15.75 -9.91 13.58
CA THR A 255 16.30 -8.80 14.37
C THR A 255 15.72 -7.49 13.90
#